data_AF-A0AA43EY66-F1
#
_entry.id   AF-A0AA43EY66-F1
#
_cell.length_a   1.000
_cell.length_b   1.000
_cell.length_c   1.000
_cell.angle_alpha   90.00
_cell.angle_beta   90.00
_cell.angle_gamma   90.00
#
_symmetry.space_group_name_H-M   'P 1'
#
loop_
_entity.id
_entity.type
_entity.pdbx_description
1 polymer ?
#
loop_
_entity_poly.entity_id
_entity_poly.type
_entity_poly.pdbx_seq_one_letter_code
_entity_poly.pdbx_strand_id
1 'polypeptide(L)'
;LMGANVTADIFTARASRRTVAALELLASFVALGFSLLLLWRMYEGLLDYRKYVETTTILKIPIWVAYPWALASLALLAVAAVVTLRKAARGI
;
A
#
# COMPACT_ATOMS: atom_id res chain seq x y z
N LEU A 1 -10.53 3.49 20.16
CA LEU A 1 -9.76 2.44 19.46
C LEU A 1 -9.13 3.02 18.19
N MET A 2 -8.02 3.76 18.29
CA MET A 2 -7.24 4.21 17.14
C MET A 2 -5.77 4.20 17.55
N GLY A 3 -5.02 3.16 17.16
CA GLY A 3 -3.60 3.03 17.51
C GLY A 3 -3.13 1.62 17.89
N ALA A 4 -3.90 0.56 17.65
CA ALA A 4 -3.51 -0.80 18.01
C ALA A 4 -2.57 -1.46 16.97
N ASN A 5 -1.45 -0.82 16.64
CA ASN A 5 -0.33 -1.50 15.97
C ASN A 5 0.54 -2.13 17.06
N VAL A 6 0.12 -3.31 17.54
CA VAL A 6 0.71 -4.04 18.67
C VAL A 6 2.22 -4.34 18.52
N THR A 7 2.78 -4.23 17.31
CA THR A 7 4.20 -4.48 17.06
C THR A 7 5.10 -3.26 17.25
N ALA A 8 4.61 -2.03 17.04
CA ALA A 8 5.43 -0.82 17.16
C ALA A 8 5.66 -0.45 18.63
N ASP A 9 4.62 -0.56 19.47
CA ASP A 9 4.68 -0.13 20.87
C ASP A 9 5.75 -0.83 21.70
N ILE A 10 6.09 -2.10 21.40
CA ILE A 10 7.15 -2.82 22.14
C ILE A 10 8.54 -2.21 21.87
N PHE A 11 8.83 -1.83 20.62
CA PHE A 11 10.12 -1.24 20.24
C PHE A 11 10.21 0.26 20.53
N THR A 12 9.08 0.99 20.50
CA THR A 12 9.03 2.43 20.83
C THR A 12 8.53 2.75 22.24
N ALA A 13 8.36 1.76 23.14
CA ALA A 13 7.87 1.96 24.51
C ALA A 13 8.65 3.01 25.33
N ARG A 14 9.92 3.25 24.99
CA ARG A 14 10.81 4.25 25.62
C ARG A 14 11.07 5.49 24.76
N ALA A 15 10.51 5.56 23.55
CA ALA A 15 10.77 6.66 22.64
C ALA A 15 9.95 7.90 23.00
N SER A 16 10.51 9.09 22.79
CA SER A 16 9.80 10.34 23.02
C SER A 16 8.61 10.48 22.05
N ARG A 17 7.56 11.20 22.46
CA ARG A 17 6.35 11.41 21.64
C ARG A 17 6.65 12.01 20.25
N ARG A 18 7.71 12.82 20.15
CA ARG A 18 8.20 13.40 18.88
C ARG A 18 8.86 12.35 17.98
N THR A 19 9.63 11.44 18.55
CA THR A 19 10.30 10.37 17.79
C THR A 19 9.29 9.41 17.18
N VAL A 20 8.25 9.05 17.95
CA VAL A 20 7.16 8.20 17.45
C VAL A 20 6.41 8.89 16.31
N ALA A 21 6.08 10.17 16.44
CA ALA A 21 5.41 10.93 15.38
C ALA A 21 6.26 11.05 14.10
N ALA A 22 7.58 11.24 14.23
CA ALA A 22 8.48 11.28 13.09
C ALA A 22 8.58 9.93 12.36
N LEU A 23 8.65 8.82 13.12
CA LEU A 23 8.66 7.47 12.56
C LEU A 23 7.33 7.13 11.87
N GLU A 24 6.20 7.53 12.45
CA GLU A 24 4.88 7.33 11.85
C GLU A 24 4.74 8.10 10.53
N LEU A 25 5.25 9.34 10.48
CA LEU A 25 5.26 10.12 9.24
C LEU A 25 6.15 9.47 8.17
N LEU A 26 7.35 9.04 8.54
CA LEU A 26 8.28 8.35 7.61
C LEU A 26 7.66 7.05 7.09
N ALA A 27 7.09 6.22 7.97
CA ALA A 27 6.45 4.97 7.59
C ALA A 27 5.26 5.20 6.65
N SER A 28 4.44 6.22 6.92
CA SER A 28 3.30 6.57 6.07
C SER A 28 3.74 7.07 4.69
N PHE A 29 4.84 7.83 4.63
CA PHE A 29 5.42 8.29 3.38
C PHE A 29 5.97 7.14 2.54
N VAL A 30 6.71 6.22 3.17
CA VAL A 30 7.22 5.01 2.51
C VAL A 30 6.06 4.14 2.00
N ALA A 31 5.03 3.92 2.83
CA ALA A 31 3.84 3.16 2.44
C ALA A 31 3.14 3.77 1.21
N LEU A 32 2.99 5.10 1.19
CA LEU A 32 2.44 5.81 0.03
C LEU A 32 3.31 5.61 -1.22
N GLY A 33 4.62 5.80 -1.10
CA GLY A 33 5.57 5.61 -2.20
C GLY A 33 5.49 4.19 -2.80
N PHE A 34 5.52 3.16 -1.94
CA PHE A 34 5.40 1.77 -2.39
C PHE A 34 4.05 1.47 -3.01
N SER A 35 2.94 1.97 -2.43
CA SER A 35 1.61 1.74 -2.98
C SER A 35 1.47 2.31 -4.41
N LEU A 36 2.00 3.51 -4.66
CA LEU A 36 1.98 4.15 -5.99
C LEU A 36 2.90 3.43 -6.98
N LEU A 37 4.10 3.03 -6.54
CA LEU A 37 5.04 2.28 -7.38
C LEU A 37 4.44 0.93 -7.80
N LEU A 38 3.84 0.19 -6.86
CA LEU A 38 3.19 -1.08 -7.15
C LEU A 38 1.94 -0.89 -8.02
N LEU A 39 1.13 0.15 -7.77
CA LEU A 39 -0.04 0.46 -8.59
C LEU A 39 0.37 0.71 -10.05
N TRP A 40 1.41 1.51 -10.27
CA TRP A 40 1.94 1.76 -11.61
C TRP A 40 2.46 0.47 -12.26
N ARG A 41 3.30 -0.30 -11.58
CA ARG A 41 3.86 -1.54 -12.13
C ARG A 41 2.79 -2.58 -12.45
N MET A 42 1.78 -2.70 -11.61
CA MET A 42 0.65 -3.59 -11.85
C MET A 42 -0.21 -3.10 -13.03
N TYR A 43 -0.35 -1.79 -13.21
CA TYR A 43 -1.08 -1.23 -14.34
C TYR A 43 -0.39 -1.52 -15.67
N GLU A 44 0.94 -1.35 -15.75
CA GLU A 44 1.72 -1.77 -16.91
C GLU A 44 1.57 -3.28 -17.19
N GLY A 45 1.59 -4.11 -16.14
CA GLY A 45 1.32 -5.54 -16.27
C GLY A 45 -0.07 -5.83 -16.86
N LEU A 46 -1.12 -5.13 -16.41
CA LEU A 46 -2.47 -5.29 -16.98
C LEU A 46 -2.48 -5.00 -18.48
N LEU A 47 -1.82 -3.91 -18.92
CA LEU A 47 -1.76 -3.54 -20.33
C LEU A 47 -1.06 -4.63 -21.16
N ASP A 48 0.00 -5.20 -20.61
CA ASP A 48 0.74 -6.29 -21.27
C ASP A 48 -0.14 -7.54 -21.43
N TYR A 49 -0.80 -8.00 -20.36
CA TYR A 49 -1.72 -9.15 -20.39
C TYR A 49 -2.99 -8.91 -21.23
N ARG A 50 -3.35 -7.65 -21.49
CA ARG A 50 -4.43 -7.29 -22.41
C ARG A 50 -3.98 -7.35 -23.87
N LYS A 51 -2.71 -7.07 -24.14
CA LYS A 51 -2.11 -7.15 -25.48
C LYS A 51 -1.74 -8.58 -25.85
N TYR A 52 -1.14 -9.31 -24.91
CA TYR A 52 -0.76 -10.70 -25.06
C TYR A 52 -1.59 -11.53 -24.09
N VAL A 53 -2.70 -12.09 -24.61
CA VAL A 53 -3.66 -12.81 -23.77
C VAL A 53 -3.05 -14.13 -23.31
N GLU A 54 -2.54 -14.13 -22.09
CA GLU A 54 -2.11 -15.35 -21.41
C GLU A 54 -3.26 -15.94 -20.58
N THR A 55 -3.31 -17.27 -20.56
CA THR A 55 -4.33 -18.05 -19.85
C THR A 55 -3.67 -19.01 -18.88
N THR A 56 -4.36 -19.34 -17.78
CA THR A 56 -3.91 -20.39 -16.86
C THR A 56 -3.72 -21.72 -17.59
N THR A 57 -2.76 -22.53 -17.15
CA THR A 57 -2.34 -23.74 -17.86
C THR A 57 -3.43 -24.80 -17.95
N ILE A 58 -4.18 -25.01 -16.85
CA ILE A 58 -5.21 -26.04 -16.73
C ILE A 58 -6.58 -25.51 -17.15
N LEU A 59 -7.06 -24.46 -16.47
CA LEU A 59 -8.43 -23.96 -16.62
C LEU A 59 -8.61 -22.99 -17.80
N LYS A 60 -7.52 -22.58 -18.47
CA LYS A 60 -7.53 -21.63 -19.60
C LYS A 60 -8.22 -20.30 -19.28
N ILE A 61 -8.19 -19.89 -18.01
CA ILE A 61 -8.78 -18.62 -17.57
C ILE A 61 -7.82 -17.49 -17.93
N PRO A 62 -8.28 -16.39 -18.54
CA PRO A 62 -7.44 -15.25 -18.84
C PRO A 62 -6.89 -14.59 -17.57
N ILE A 63 -5.57 -14.41 -17.50
CA ILE A 63 -4.88 -13.94 -16.29
C ILE A 63 -5.22 -12.47 -15.98
N TRP A 64 -5.52 -11.66 -17.01
CA TRP A 64 -5.83 -10.23 -16.84
C TRP A 64 -7.04 -9.97 -15.94
N VAL A 65 -7.95 -10.94 -15.73
CA VAL A 65 -9.15 -10.75 -14.90
C VAL A 65 -8.81 -10.49 -13.43
N ALA A 66 -7.67 -10.96 -12.95
CA ALA A 66 -7.23 -10.71 -11.57
C ALA A 66 -6.72 -9.26 -11.36
N TYR A 67 -6.24 -8.62 -12.42
CA TYR A 67 -5.58 -7.31 -12.34
C TYR A 67 -6.50 -6.17 -11.87
N PRO A 68 -7.74 -6.00 -12.38
CA PRO A 68 -8.64 -4.95 -11.90
C PRO A 68 -8.87 -4.99 -10.39
N TRP A 69 -9.00 -6.20 -9.82
CA TRP A 69 -9.19 -6.37 -8.37
C TRP A 69 -7.93 -6.02 -7.58
N ALA A 70 -6.75 -6.41 -8.08
CA ALA A 70 -5.47 -6.04 -7.48
C ALA A 70 -5.19 -4.53 -7.58
N LEU A 71 -5.51 -3.90 -8.72
CA LEU A 71 -5.37 -2.46 -8.90
C LEU A 71 -6.30 -1.68 -7.97
N ALA A 72 -7.55 -2.13 -7.81
CA ALA A 72 -8.48 -1.52 -6.87
C ALA A 72 -7.97 -1.58 -5.42
N SER A 73 -7.41 -2.72 -5.00
CA SER A 73 -6.84 -2.85 -3.65
C SER A 73 -5.60 -1.98 -3.43
N LEU A 74 -4.71 -1.89 -4.43
CA LEU A 74 -3.54 -1.01 -4.40
C LEU A 74 -3.94 0.47 -4.41
N ALA A 75 -4.98 0.85 -5.15
CA ALA A 75 -5.52 2.21 -5.12
C ALA A 75 -6.09 2.56 -3.74
N LEU A 76 -6.84 1.64 -3.13
CA LEU A 76 -7.33 1.81 -1.76
C LEU A 76 -6.17 1.94 -0.75
N LEU A 77 -5.11 1.15 -0.92
CA LEU A 77 -3.91 1.27 -0.10
C LEU A 77 -3.25 2.65 -0.24
N ALA A 78 -3.15 3.17 -1.46
CA ALA A 78 -2.61 4.51 -1.70
C ALA A 78 -3.47 5.59 -1.03
N VAL A 79 -4.81 5.51 -1.14
CA VAL A 79 -5.72 6.43 -0.44
C VAL A 79 -5.55 6.33 1.08
N ALA A 80 -5.49 5.11 1.63
CA ALA A 80 -5.28 4.90 3.06
C ALA A 80 -3.93 5.49 3.53
N ALA A 81 -2.86 5.30 2.76
CA ALA A 81 -1.55 5.87 3.05
C ALA A 81 -1.58 7.41 3.02
N VAL A 82 -2.29 8.03 2.07
CA VAL A 82 -2.50 9.50 2.07
C VAL A 82 -3.24 9.96 3.33
N VAL A 83 -4.30 9.26 3.74
CA VAL A 83 -5.06 9.61 4.94
C VAL A 83 -4.18 9.51 6.20
N THR A 84 -3.42 8.43 6.33
CA THR A 84 -2.49 8.22 7.45
C THR A 84 -1.39 9.29 7.46
N LEU A 85 -0.79 9.59 6.30
CA LEU A 85 0.22 10.63 6.18
C LEU A 85 -0.30 12.02 6.58
N ARG A 86 -1.52 12.38 6.14
CA ARG A 86 -2.20 13.63 6.53
C ARG A 86 -2.54 13.68 8.02
N LYS A 87 -2.80 12.54 8.65
CA LYS A 87 -3.04 12.45 10.09
C LYS A 87 -1.73 12.65 10.86
N ALA A 88 -0.66 11.97 10.44
CA ALA A 88 0.67 12.09 11.04
C ALA A 88 1.20 13.53 10.90
N ALA A 89 1.06 14.16 9.73
CA ALA A 89 1.51 15.53 9.48
C ALA A 89 0.77 16.59 10.32
N ARG A 90 -0.48 16.34 10.74
CA ARG A 90 -1.23 17.24 11.63
C ARG A 90 -0.94 17.02 13.12
N GLY A 91 -0.34 15.89 13.48
CA GLY A 91 -0.05 15.50 14.86
C GLY A 91 1.37 15.83 15.33
N ILE A 92 2.24 16.28 14.42
CA ILE A 92 3.58 16.83 14.70
C ILE A 92 3.44 18.32 15.01
#